data_AF-A0A949UNK1-F1
#
_entry.id   AF-A0A949UNK1-F1
#
_cell.length_a   1.000
_cell.length_b   1.000
_cell.length_c   1.000
_cell.angle_alpha   90.00
_cell.angle_beta   90.00
_cell.angle_gamma   90.00
#
_symmetry.space_group_name_H-M   'P 1'
#
loop_
_entity.id
_entity.type
_entity.pdbx_description
1 polymer ?
#
loop_
_entity_poly.entity_id
_entity_poly.type
_entity_poly.pdbx_seq_one_letter_code
_entity_poly.pdbx_strand_id
1 'polypeptide(L)'
;MKYLIIFFLFIITLFSFKNTTTLEWKKNNEKSSFGLNIFQNTTIQEIQQTDSIPELWNEIVFKKGGCLGGQQYVKKLSSKRKIKRLVFSETDWNLFLDFDKTELTDFLIKQLSDTTKTKIHTCPFFNATNGEMAVYSLQQIHNKNWYDFEEFLAYKNKDYTSGTDQPQTWLQNILIDKFKREKLAELFQKELNN
;
A
#
# COMPACT_ATOMS: atom_id res chain seq x y z
N MET A 1 -23.59 4.21 65.72
CA MET A 1 -24.50 4.26 64.54
C MET A 1 -23.96 5.06 63.34
N LYS A 2 -23.03 6.02 63.46
CA LYS A 2 -22.46 6.71 62.27
C LYS A 2 -21.59 5.82 61.38
N TYR A 3 -20.84 4.88 61.95
CA TYR A 3 -19.94 3.99 61.19
C TYR A 3 -20.65 2.87 60.42
N LEU A 4 -21.88 2.50 60.80
CA LEU A 4 -22.66 1.48 60.10
C LEU A 4 -23.25 2.01 58.78
N ILE A 5 -23.56 3.31 58.73
CA ILE A 5 -24.07 4.00 57.54
C ILE A 5 -22.96 4.17 56.49
N ILE A 6 -21.72 4.45 56.92
CA ILE A 6 -20.56 4.58 56.02
C ILE A 6 -20.21 3.23 55.37
N PHE A 7 -20.32 2.13 56.12
CA PHE A 7 -20.06 0.79 55.59
C PHE A 7 -21.12 0.36 54.54
N PHE A 8 -22.39 0.72 54.75
CA PHE A 8 -23.45 0.45 53.79
C PHE A 8 -23.32 1.28 52.50
N LEU A 9 -22.87 2.53 52.56
CA LEU A 9 -22.62 3.36 51.37
C LEU A 9 -21.43 2.83 50.53
N PHE A 10 -20.44 2.19 51.16
CA PHE A 10 -19.32 1.58 50.45
C PHE A 10 -19.71 0.29 49.69
N ILE A 11 -20.68 -0.47 50.20
CA ILE A 11 -21.18 -1.68 49.52
C ILE A 11 -22.02 -1.32 48.29
N ILE A 12 -22.80 -0.23 48.34
CA ILE A 12 -23.65 0.19 47.22
C ILE A 12 -22.80 0.68 46.02
N THR A 13 -21.67 1.34 46.26
CA THR A 13 -20.75 1.76 45.17
C THR A 13 -20.02 0.59 44.52
N LEU A 14 -19.68 -0.46 45.28
CA LEU A 14 -19.06 -1.67 44.74
C LEU A 14 -20.05 -2.53 43.93
N PHE A 15 -21.35 -2.49 44.25
CA PHE A 15 -22.37 -3.21 43.46
C PHE A 15 -22.75 -2.49 42.16
N SER A 16 -22.66 -1.16 42.11
CA SER A 16 -22.88 -0.40 40.86
C SER A 16 -21.76 -0.58 39.82
N PHE A 17 -20.53 -0.92 40.23
CA PHE A 17 -19.42 -1.14 39.31
C PHE A 17 -19.45 -2.52 38.62
N LYS A 18 -20.13 -3.51 39.21
CA LYS A 18 -20.20 -4.88 38.66
C LYS A 18 -21.30 -5.06 37.60
N ASN A 19 -22.28 -4.16 37.55
CA ASN A 19 -23.40 -4.22 36.60
C ASN A 19 -23.22 -3.37 35.33
N THR A 20 -22.22 -2.48 35.28
CA THR A 20 -21.91 -1.73 34.05
C THR A 20 -21.11 -2.60 33.06
N THR A 21 -20.21 -3.44 33.57
CA THR A 21 -19.36 -4.31 32.73
C THR A 21 -20.16 -5.42 32.02
N THR A 22 -21.25 -5.90 32.60
CA THR A 22 -22.08 -6.96 32.01
C THR A 22 -23.04 -6.43 30.96
N LEU A 23 -23.56 -5.20 31.10
CA LEU A 23 -24.43 -4.57 30.10
C LEU A 23 -23.64 -4.10 28.87
N GLU A 24 -22.40 -3.61 29.03
CA GLU A 24 -21.52 -3.29 27.91
C GLU A 24 -21.04 -4.55 27.16
N TRP A 25 -20.75 -5.65 27.86
CA TRP A 25 -20.37 -6.91 27.21
C TRP A 25 -21.51 -7.52 26.40
N LYS A 26 -22.76 -7.46 26.89
CA LYS A 26 -23.92 -7.96 26.15
C LYS A 26 -24.28 -7.09 24.93
N LYS A 27 -24.17 -5.76 25.05
CA LYS A 27 -24.39 -4.83 23.93
C LYS A 27 -23.27 -4.92 22.86
N ASN A 28 -22.05 -5.26 23.27
CA ASN A 28 -20.94 -5.51 22.36
C ASN A 28 -21.02 -6.89 21.68
N ASN A 29 -21.57 -7.91 22.34
CA ASN A 29 -21.74 -9.23 21.73
C ASN A 29 -22.92 -9.33 20.77
N GLU A 30 -24.02 -8.61 20.99
CA GLU A 30 -25.11 -8.54 19.99
C GLU A 30 -24.68 -7.75 18.74
N LYS A 31 -23.92 -6.65 18.90
CA LYS A 31 -23.29 -5.96 17.75
C LYS A 31 -22.20 -6.78 17.05
N SER A 32 -21.53 -7.69 17.76
CA SER A 32 -20.53 -8.59 17.13
C SER A 32 -21.17 -9.73 16.35
N SER A 33 -22.37 -10.20 16.74
CA SER A 33 -23.09 -11.25 16.02
C SER A 33 -23.74 -10.76 14.73
N PHE A 34 -24.13 -9.47 14.68
CA PHE A 34 -24.61 -8.83 13.46
C PHE A 34 -23.46 -8.48 12.48
N GLY A 35 -22.23 -8.39 12.98
CA GLY A 35 -21.02 -8.13 12.18
C GLY A 35 -20.33 -9.39 11.63
N LEU A 36 -20.60 -10.57 12.19
CA LEU A 36 -20.02 -11.84 11.72
C LEU A 36 -20.84 -12.47 10.58
N ASN A 37 -22.16 -12.27 10.53
CA ASN A 37 -23.00 -12.75 9.43
C ASN A 37 -22.97 -11.85 8.17
N ILE A 38 -22.55 -10.59 8.29
CA ILE A 38 -22.27 -9.73 7.13
C ILE A 38 -20.91 -10.09 6.50
N PHE A 39 -19.98 -10.65 7.28
CA PHE A 39 -18.65 -11.03 6.79
C PHE A 39 -18.59 -12.38 6.07
N GLN A 40 -19.62 -13.22 6.16
CA GLN A 40 -19.71 -14.47 5.40
C GLN A 40 -20.48 -14.34 4.09
N ASN A 41 -21.33 -13.31 3.95
CA ASN A 41 -22.13 -13.06 2.75
C ASN A 41 -21.78 -11.77 2.01
N THR A 42 -20.78 -11.00 2.47
CA THR A 42 -20.08 -10.13 1.54
C THR A 42 -19.19 -11.06 0.75
N THR A 43 -19.73 -11.55 -0.37
CA THR A 43 -19.01 -12.09 -1.50
C THR A 43 -17.64 -11.41 -1.49
N ILE A 44 -16.60 -12.14 -1.08
CA ILE A 44 -15.32 -11.96 -1.74
C ILE A 44 -15.76 -12.08 -3.19
N GLN A 45 -15.92 -10.94 -3.87
CA GLN A 45 -15.78 -10.95 -5.31
C GLN A 45 -14.43 -11.63 -5.44
N GLU A 46 -14.48 -12.94 -5.67
CA GLU A 46 -13.39 -13.67 -6.26
C GLU A 46 -13.05 -12.78 -7.43
N ILE A 47 -12.02 -11.97 -7.25
CA ILE A 47 -11.18 -11.58 -8.36
C ILE A 47 -10.89 -12.95 -8.94
N GLN A 48 -11.62 -13.33 -10.00
CA GLN A 48 -11.31 -14.55 -10.74
C GLN A 48 -9.82 -14.43 -10.94
N GLN A 49 -9.08 -15.34 -10.32
CA GLN A 49 -7.64 -15.25 -10.25
C GLN A 49 -7.17 -15.29 -11.70
N THR A 50 -6.87 -14.12 -12.26
CA THR A 50 -6.55 -14.01 -13.68
C THR A 50 -5.08 -14.38 -13.78
N ASP A 51 -4.75 -15.40 -14.56
CA ASP A 51 -3.36 -15.75 -14.86
C ASP A 51 -2.71 -14.74 -15.84
N SER A 52 -3.33 -13.57 -16.02
CA SER A 52 -2.96 -12.53 -16.97
C SER A 52 -2.45 -11.30 -16.23
N ILE A 53 -1.15 -11.00 -16.41
CA ILE A 53 -0.50 -9.79 -15.86
C ILE A 53 -1.30 -8.52 -16.17
N PRO A 54 -1.73 -8.26 -17.44
CA PRO A 54 -2.53 -7.06 -17.75
C PRO A 54 -3.87 -6.96 -17.02
N GLU A 55 -4.58 -8.08 -16.84
CA GLU A 55 -5.90 -8.09 -16.21
C GLU A 55 -5.78 -7.81 -14.71
N LEU A 56 -4.85 -8.49 -14.04
CA LEU A 56 -4.57 -8.24 -12.63
C LEU A 56 -4.05 -6.82 -12.41
N TRP A 57 -3.15 -6.32 -13.27
CA TRP A 57 -2.69 -4.94 -13.24
C TRP A 57 -3.85 -3.96 -13.31
N ASN A 58 -4.78 -4.17 -14.25
CA ASN A 58 -5.93 -3.31 -14.41
C ASN A 58 -6.82 -3.30 -13.16
N GLU A 59 -7.02 -4.46 -12.55
CA GLU A 59 -7.77 -4.60 -11.30
C GLU A 59 -7.11 -3.85 -10.15
N ILE A 60 -5.83 -4.09 -9.88
CA ILE A 60 -5.16 -3.54 -8.70
C ILE A 60 -4.82 -2.06 -8.85
N VAL A 61 -4.53 -1.58 -10.06
CA VAL A 61 -4.09 -0.19 -10.32
C VAL A 61 -5.25 0.76 -10.60
N PHE A 62 -6.21 0.37 -11.44
CA PHE A 62 -7.26 1.28 -11.91
C PHE A 62 -8.61 1.07 -11.22
N LYS A 63 -8.92 -0.14 -10.72
CA LYS A 63 -10.21 -0.41 -10.05
C LYS A 63 -10.11 -0.35 -8.53
N LYS A 64 -9.18 -1.08 -7.93
CA LYS A 64 -8.99 -1.17 -6.47
C LYS A 64 -8.22 0.02 -5.89
N GLY A 65 -7.02 0.31 -6.39
CA GLY A 65 -6.19 1.41 -5.90
C GLY A 65 -5.55 1.16 -4.53
N GLY A 66 -5.14 2.22 -3.84
CA GLY A 66 -4.54 2.15 -2.50
C GLY A 66 -3.63 3.34 -2.15
N CYS A 67 -3.08 3.37 -0.91
CA CYS A 67 -2.00 4.29 -0.55
C CYS A 67 -0.66 3.55 -0.54
N LEU A 68 0.37 4.13 -1.16
CA LEU A 68 1.74 3.62 -1.12
C LEU A 68 2.37 3.80 0.26
N GLY A 69 2.04 4.87 0.99
CA GLY A 69 2.46 5.08 2.38
C GLY A 69 3.98 4.98 2.63
N GLY A 70 4.81 5.33 1.64
CA GLY A 70 6.26 5.20 1.71
C GLY A 70 6.81 3.89 1.12
N GLN A 71 5.97 2.98 0.65
CA GLN A 71 6.37 1.74 -0.04
C GLN A 71 6.72 1.95 -1.53
N GLN A 72 6.63 3.18 -2.03
CA GLN A 72 7.13 3.50 -3.37
C GLN A 72 8.65 3.34 -3.51
N TYR A 73 9.38 3.12 -2.42
CA TYR A 73 10.82 2.87 -2.43
C TYR A 73 11.17 1.59 -1.67
N VAL A 74 12.09 0.83 -2.24
CA VAL A 74 12.72 -0.31 -1.61
C VAL A 74 13.65 0.21 -0.51
N LYS A 75 13.35 -0.14 0.73
CA LYS A 75 14.21 0.17 1.87
C LYS A 75 15.17 -0.99 2.08
N LYS A 76 16.49 -0.73 2.06
CA LYS A 76 17.50 -1.66 2.58
C LYS A 76 17.23 -1.89 4.08
N LEU A 77 16.52 -2.96 4.40
CA LEU A 77 16.38 -3.59 5.72
C LEU A 77 16.24 -2.62 6.91
N SER A 78 15.03 -2.16 7.17
CA SER A 78 14.57 -1.93 8.56
C SER A 78 13.06 -2.10 8.60
N SER A 79 12.60 -3.02 9.45
CA SER A 79 11.19 -3.42 9.64
C SER A 79 10.55 -4.30 8.55
N LYS A 80 10.61 -5.62 8.78
CA LYS A 80 9.72 -6.65 8.17
C LYS A 80 8.24 -6.50 8.56
N ARG A 81 7.82 -5.41 9.22
CA ARG A 81 6.38 -5.23 9.51
C ARG A 81 5.68 -4.79 8.23
N LYS A 82 5.00 -5.74 7.59
CA LYS A 82 3.95 -5.42 6.60
C LYS A 82 2.94 -4.52 7.29
N ILE A 83 2.89 -3.25 6.90
CA ILE A 83 1.85 -2.33 7.37
C ILE A 83 0.60 -2.72 6.59
N LYS A 84 -0.34 -3.38 7.26
CA LYS A 84 -1.63 -3.74 6.68
C LYS A 84 -2.26 -2.50 6.04
N ARG A 85 -2.88 -2.63 4.85
CA ARG A 85 -3.54 -1.56 4.07
C ARG A 85 -2.65 -0.69 3.18
N LEU A 86 -1.36 -0.98 3.05
CA LEU A 86 -0.52 -0.35 2.03
C LEU A 86 -0.39 -1.24 0.80
N VAL A 87 -0.33 -0.61 -0.38
CA VAL A 87 -0.34 -1.24 -1.72
C VAL A 87 0.47 -2.54 -1.76
N PHE A 88 1.80 -2.48 -1.56
CA PHE A 88 2.68 -3.67 -1.68
C PHE A 88 2.63 -4.62 -0.46
N SER A 89 1.70 -4.41 0.47
CA SER A 89 1.43 -5.34 1.57
C SER A 89 0.15 -6.15 1.37
N GLU A 90 -0.68 -5.79 0.39
CA GLU A 90 -1.95 -6.45 0.08
C GLU A 90 -1.77 -7.76 -0.69
N THR A 91 -2.70 -8.71 -0.52
CA THR A 91 -2.62 -10.05 -1.14
C THR A 91 -2.48 -9.98 -2.66
N ASP A 92 -3.34 -9.21 -3.33
CA ASP A 92 -3.35 -9.11 -4.79
C ASP A 92 -2.04 -8.54 -5.36
N TRP A 93 -1.37 -7.67 -4.59
CA TRP A 93 -0.06 -7.16 -4.96
C TRP A 93 1.04 -8.20 -4.78
N ASN A 94 0.96 -9.06 -3.76
CA ASN A 94 1.91 -10.19 -3.67
C ASN A 94 1.69 -11.15 -4.85
N LEU A 95 0.43 -11.48 -5.18
CA LEU A 95 0.12 -12.30 -6.36
C LEU A 95 0.67 -11.69 -7.65
N PHE A 96 0.52 -10.38 -7.84
CA PHE A 96 1.08 -9.67 -8.99
C PHE A 96 2.62 -9.74 -9.04
N LEU A 97 3.29 -9.61 -7.89
CA LEU A 97 4.75 -9.64 -7.80
C LEU A 97 5.33 -11.07 -7.88
N ASP A 98 4.50 -12.10 -7.76
CA ASP A 98 4.88 -13.52 -7.85
C ASP A 98 4.90 -14.05 -9.30
N PHE A 99 4.45 -13.28 -10.30
CA PHE A 99 4.63 -13.61 -11.72
C PHE A 99 6.11 -13.68 -12.10
N ASP A 100 6.42 -14.32 -13.24
CA ASP A 100 7.80 -14.40 -13.73
C ASP A 100 8.41 -12.99 -13.86
N LYS A 101 9.62 -12.84 -13.31
CA LYS A 101 10.29 -11.55 -13.21
C LYS A 101 10.59 -10.95 -14.59
N THR A 102 10.91 -11.79 -15.58
CA THR A 102 11.18 -11.35 -16.96
C THR A 102 9.89 -10.87 -17.62
N GLU A 103 8.81 -11.67 -17.53
CA GLU A 103 7.49 -11.30 -18.07
C GLU A 103 6.95 -10.01 -17.45
N LEU A 104 7.06 -9.86 -16.13
CA LEU A 104 6.70 -8.64 -15.42
C LEU A 104 7.53 -7.45 -15.88
N THR A 105 8.84 -7.61 -16.00
CA THR A 105 9.73 -6.51 -16.43
C THR A 105 9.35 -6.02 -17.82
N ASP A 106 9.16 -6.94 -18.77
CA ASP A 106 8.76 -6.62 -20.14
C ASP A 106 7.37 -5.96 -20.20
N PHE A 107 6.43 -6.39 -19.36
CA PHE A 107 5.11 -5.77 -19.26
C PHE A 107 5.20 -4.35 -18.69
N LEU A 108 5.89 -4.17 -17.56
CA LEU A 108 5.97 -2.92 -16.82
C LEU A 108 6.73 -1.84 -17.62
N ILE A 109 7.79 -2.20 -18.34
CA ILE A 109 8.52 -1.25 -19.19
C ILE A 109 7.62 -0.64 -20.27
N LYS A 110 6.69 -1.42 -20.84
CA LYS A 110 5.74 -0.93 -21.84
C LYS A 110 4.74 0.08 -21.26
N GLN A 111 4.55 0.11 -19.94
CA GLN A 111 3.65 1.05 -19.26
C GLN A 111 4.32 2.41 -18.97
N LEU A 112 5.64 2.54 -19.09
CA LEU A 112 6.38 3.72 -18.60
C LEU A 112 5.96 5.04 -19.25
N SER A 113 5.47 5.02 -20.49
CA SER A 113 5.00 6.22 -21.18
C SER A 113 3.55 6.59 -20.85
N ASP A 114 2.82 5.73 -20.14
CA ASP A 114 1.40 5.94 -19.86
C ASP A 114 1.21 6.89 -18.67
N THR A 115 0.68 8.08 -18.96
CA THR A 115 0.42 9.14 -17.99
C THR A 115 -0.99 9.05 -17.36
N THR A 116 -1.77 8.01 -17.65
CA THR A 116 -3.13 7.84 -17.11
C THR A 116 -3.10 7.81 -15.59
N LYS A 117 -3.96 8.60 -14.95
CA LYS A 117 -4.05 8.64 -13.49
C LYS A 117 -4.70 7.37 -12.95
N THR A 118 -4.05 6.78 -11.95
CA THR A 118 -4.51 5.55 -11.30
C THR A 118 -5.37 5.88 -10.08
N LYS A 119 -5.92 4.85 -9.41
CA LYS A 119 -6.52 4.98 -8.08
C LYS A 119 -5.51 4.82 -6.94
N ILE A 120 -4.22 4.74 -7.26
CA ILE A 120 -3.14 4.64 -6.28
C ILE A 120 -2.58 6.03 -6.03
N HIS A 121 -2.31 6.34 -4.76
CA HIS A 121 -1.73 7.62 -4.38
C HIS A 121 -0.54 7.45 -3.43
N THR A 122 0.33 8.45 -3.45
CA THR A 122 1.43 8.58 -2.50
C THR A 122 1.01 9.56 -1.42
N CYS A 123 0.65 9.12 -0.22
CA CYS A 123 0.29 10.03 0.88
C CYS A 123 1.48 10.96 1.26
N PRO A 124 1.31 12.29 1.49
CA PRO A 124 0.10 13.12 1.39
C PRO A 124 -0.09 13.80 0.02
N PHE A 125 0.60 13.32 -1.01
CA PHE A 125 0.59 13.83 -2.38
C PHE A 125 -0.56 13.23 -3.19
N PHE A 126 -0.40 13.26 -4.51
CA PHE A 126 -1.44 13.01 -5.50
C PHE A 126 -1.38 11.59 -6.07
N ASN A 127 -2.41 11.27 -6.86
CA ASN A 127 -2.51 9.99 -7.54
C ASN A 127 -1.31 9.78 -8.48
N ALA A 128 -0.73 8.59 -8.39
CA ALA A 128 0.31 8.14 -9.29
C ALA A 128 -0.27 7.93 -10.69
N THR A 129 0.56 8.18 -11.71
CA THR A 129 0.27 7.73 -13.08
C THR A 129 0.58 6.24 -13.24
N ASN A 130 0.08 5.63 -14.33
CA ASN A 130 0.36 4.23 -14.65
C ASN A 130 1.86 3.96 -14.79
N GLY A 131 2.58 4.83 -15.53
CA GLY A 131 4.03 4.74 -15.68
C GLY A 131 4.79 4.86 -14.36
N GLU A 132 4.36 5.72 -13.43
CA GLU A 132 4.96 5.77 -12.09
C GLU A 132 4.76 4.48 -11.31
N MET A 133 3.54 3.92 -11.33
CA MET A 133 3.26 2.65 -10.68
C MET A 133 4.09 1.52 -11.28
N ALA A 134 4.32 1.57 -12.59
CA ALA A 134 5.17 0.61 -13.27
C ALA A 134 6.61 0.69 -12.76
N VAL A 135 7.18 1.90 -12.60
CA VAL A 135 8.49 2.08 -11.97
C VAL A 135 8.49 1.55 -10.55
N TYR A 136 7.52 1.89 -9.72
CA TYR A 136 7.50 1.40 -8.33
C TYR A 136 7.46 -0.11 -8.25
N SER A 137 6.73 -0.77 -9.15
CA SER A 137 6.65 -2.23 -9.25
C SER A 137 7.96 -2.84 -9.75
N LEU A 138 8.60 -2.23 -10.77
CA LEU A 138 9.95 -2.60 -11.22
C LEU A 138 10.95 -2.56 -10.07
N GLN A 139 10.91 -1.51 -9.24
CA GLN A 139 11.78 -1.44 -8.08
C GLN A 139 11.53 -2.59 -7.09
N GLN A 140 10.27 -2.99 -6.86
CA GLN A 140 9.97 -4.11 -5.95
C GLN A 140 10.54 -5.43 -6.48
N ILE A 141 10.31 -5.77 -7.76
CA ILE A 141 10.77 -7.05 -8.33
C ILE A 141 12.29 -7.11 -8.52
N HIS A 142 12.94 -5.95 -8.71
CA HIS A 142 14.40 -5.84 -8.83
C HIS A 142 15.09 -5.48 -7.51
N ASN A 143 14.34 -5.20 -6.45
CA ASN A 143 14.85 -4.74 -5.16
C ASN A 143 15.86 -3.57 -5.28
N LYS A 144 15.61 -2.63 -6.20
CA LYS A 144 16.51 -1.52 -6.55
C LYS A 144 15.72 -0.28 -6.92
N ASN A 145 16.02 0.87 -6.31
CA ASN A 145 15.29 2.11 -6.63
C ASN A 145 15.78 2.74 -7.94
N TRP A 146 14.92 3.49 -8.63
CA TRP A 146 15.29 4.14 -9.90
C TRP A 146 16.45 5.13 -9.74
N TYR A 147 16.57 5.79 -8.59
CA TYR A 147 17.67 6.71 -8.27
C TYR A 147 18.94 5.99 -7.77
N ASP A 148 18.91 4.67 -7.63
CA ASP A 148 20.11 3.88 -7.30
C ASP A 148 20.92 3.54 -8.55
N PHE A 149 20.40 3.80 -9.76
CA PHE A 149 21.18 3.75 -11.00
C PHE A 149 22.11 4.96 -11.11
N GLU A 150 23.30 4.76 -11.69
CA GLU A 150 24.33 5.79 -11.82
C GLU A 150 23.82 7.03 -12.56
N GLU A 151 23.05 6.82 -13.63
CA GLU A 151 22.46 7.88 -14.46
C GLU A 151 21.46 8.77 -13.71
N PHE A 152 20.91 8.27 -12.59
CA PHE A 152 19.93 8.97 -11.78
C PHE A 152 20.40 9.24 -10.35
N LEU A 153 21.69 8.99 -10.05
CA LEU A 153 22.24 9.10 -8.69
C LEU A 153 22.12 10.52 -8.12
N ALA A 154 22.10 11.54 -8.98
CA ALA A 154 21.88 12.93 -8.61
C ALA A 154 20.56 13.16 -7.85
N TYR A 155 19.56 12.28 -8.02
CA TYR A 155 18.27 12.38 -7.33
C TYR A 155 18.26 11.73 -5.95
N LYS A 156 19.20 10.83 -5.66
CA LYS A 156 19.22 10.05 -4.41
C LYS A 156 19.37 10.90 -3.16
N ASN A 157 20.21 11.93 -3.25
CA ASN A 157 20.51 12.85 -2.15
C ASN A 157 19.98 14.26 -2.45
N LYS A 158 19.07 14.41 -3.41
CA LYS A 158 18.48 15.71 -3.73
C LYS A 158 17.48 16.08 -2.62
N ASP A 159 17.58 17.30 -2.11
CA ASP A 159 16.65 17.81 -1.11
C ASP A 159 15.25 18.05 -1.69
N TYR A 160 14.23 17.68 -0.92
CA TYR A 160 12.83 17.99 -1.20
C TYR A 160 12.51 19.39 -0.66
N THR A 161 12.26 20.36 -1.56
CA THR A 161 12.07 21.76 -1.17
C THR A 161 10.60 22.18 -1.10
N SER A 162 9.70 21.47 -1.79
CA SER A 162 8.28 21.81 -1.89
C SER A 162 7.47 20.66 -2.50
N GLY A 163 6.15 20.63 -2.31
CA GLY A 163 5.26 19.57 -2.85
C GLY A 163 5.35 19.33 -4.37
N THR A 164 5.90 20.28 -5.13
CA THR A 164 6.16 20.16 -6.58
C THR A 164 7.62 19.83 -6.92
N ASP A 165 8.55 19.95 -5.96
CA ASP A 165 9.96 19.58 -6.10
C ASP A 165 10.30 18.42 -5.18
N GLN A 166 9.78 17.24 -5.54
CA GLN A 166 9.81 16.04 -4.71
C GLN A 166 10.00 14.77 -5.56
N PRO A 167 10.45 13.65 -4.97
CA PRO A 167 10.81 12.44 -5.70
C PRO A 167 9.77 11.91 -6.71
N GLN A 168 8.49 11.91 -6.38
CA GLN A 168 7.43 11.49 -7.31
C GLN A 168 7.27 12.47 -8.49
N THR A 169 7.39 13.79 -8.27
CA THR A 169 7.38 14.78 -9.36
C THR A 169 8.64 14.67 -10.22
N TRP A 170 9.79 14.39 -9.62
CA TRP A 170 11.03 14.16 -10.36
C TRP A 170 10.90 12.94 -11.27
N LEU A 171 10.33 11.85 -10.75
CA LEU A 171 10.06 10.65 -11.52
C LEU A 171 9.08 10.92 -12.67
N GLN A 172 7.99 11.65 -12.42
CA GLN A 172 7.06 12.05 -13.49
C GLN A 172 7.75 12.83 -14.60
N ASN A 173 8.63 13.78 -14.25
CA ASN A 173 9.40 14.53 -15.24
C ASN A 173 10.37 13.64 -16.03
N ILE A 174 10.98 12.64 -15.38
CA ILE A 174 11.79 11.61 -16.05
C ILE A 174 10.95 10.81 -17.03
N LEU A 175 9.72 10.42 -16.65
CA LEU A 175 8.84 9.62 -17.49
C LEU A 175 8.24 10.40 -18.65
N ILE A 176 8.05 11.72 -18.53
CA ILE A 176 7.62 12.58 -19.64
C ILE A 176 8.74 12.71 -20.70
N ASP A 177 10.00 12.83 -20.25
CA ASP A 177 11.16 12.90 -21.13
C ASP A 177 11.42 11.53 -21.80
N LYS A 178 11.22 11.46 -23.12
CA LYS A 178 11.38 10.21 -23.88
C LYS A 178 12.75 9.58 -23.69
N PHE A 179 13.83 10.37 -23.75
CA PHE A 179 15.18 9.85 -23.67
C PHE A 179 15.47 9.30 -22.27
N LYS A 180 15.11 10.03 -21.22
CA LYS A 180 15.30 9.56 -19.84
C LYS A 180 14.42 8.34 -19.52
N ARG A 181 13.18 8.31 -20.03
CA ARG A 181 12.28 7.16 -19.89
C ARG A 181 12.85 5.91 -20.57
N GLU A 182 13.32 6.02 -21.81
CA GLU A 182 13.95 4.92 -22.54
C GLU A 182 15.23 4.44 -21.83
N LYS A 183 16.00 5.37 -21.27
CA LYS A 183 17.17 5.04 -20.47
C LYS A 183 16.82 4.27 -19.20
N LEU A 184 15.76 4.67 -18.50
CA LEU A 184 15.27 3.96 -17.31
C LEU A 184 14.78 2.55 -17.65
N ALA A 185 14.09 2.38 -18.78
CA ALA A 185 13.68 1.08 -19.30
C ALA A 185 14.89 0.17 -19.57
N GLU A 186 15.90 0.67 -20.29
CA GLU A 186 17.13 -0.05 -20.57
C GLU A 186 17.83 -0.52 -19.30
N LEU A 187 17.90 0.34 -18.27
CA LEU A 187 18.55 0.03 -17.01
C LEU A 187 17.84 -1.11 -16.25
N PHE A 188 16.52 -1.07 -16.14
CA PHE A 188 15.77 -2.18 -15.52
C PHE A 188 15.84 -3.48 -16.34
N GLN A 189 15.88 -3.40 -17.68
CA GLN A 189 16.09 -4.58 -18.50
C GLN A 189 17.44 -5.23 -18.22
N LYS A 190 18.51 -4.44 -18.04
CA LYS A 190 19.85 -4.94 -17.71
C LYS A 190 19.91 -5.60 -16.33
N GLU A 191 19.11 -5.13 -15.37
CA GLU A 191 19.02 -5.75 -14.03
C GLU A 191 18.43 -7.16 -14.04
N LEU A 192 17.80 -7.63 -15.13
CA LEU A 192 17.40 -9.03 -15.25
C LEU A 192 18.60 -9.98 -15.26
N ASN A 193 19.76 -9.51 -15.73
CA ASN A 193 20.97 -10.32 -15.93
C ASN A 193 22.00 -10.16 -14.79
N ASN A 194 21.72 -9.35 -13.77
CA ASN A 194 22.58 -9.06 -12.63
C ASN A 194 22.13 -9.83 -11.38
#